data_AF-A0A953D2T2-F1
#
_entry.id   AF-A0A953D2T2-F1
#
_cell.length_a   1.000
_cell.length_b   1.000
_cell.length_c   1.000
_cell.angle_alpha   90.00
_cell.angle_beta   90.00
_cell.angle_gamma   90.00
#
_symmetry.space_group_name_H-M   'P 1'
#
loop_
_entity.id
_entity.type
_entity.pdbx_description
1 polymer ?
#
loop_
_entity_poly.entity_id
_entity_poly.type
_entity_poly.pdbx_seq_one_letter_code
_entity_poly.pdbx_strand_id
1 'polypeptide(L)'
;MISPARHALCPPLRRRQQAFTLAEMLIVMVVTGIIAAVVAIFVRAPMQGYFDSERRARLAAGLDAAAGRLQRDLRLALPNSVRVAQAGGVTYLEFLLTSGGGRYRAEPAAGGAGDILDFTSADSSFDVLGPAPAAQPWQYVVVSNFGPGSAADAYAGNAAALTAVGATNFGIAATRFVLASSANRFQVVETPVTYACDPAAATLRRYSGYAIAAVQPTPPAGSGALLATQVSACSFTYDANPAARRMASVALQLALTEGGETLALFQQIHVSNQP
;
A
#
# COMPACT_ATOMS: atom_id res chain seq x y z
N MET A 1 89.13 -3.90 -71.65
CA MET A 1 88.22 -4.72 -70.81
C MET A 1 87.46 -3.79 -69.86
N ILE A 2 86.17 -3.66 -70.15
CA ILE A 2 84.99 -3.28 -69.36
C ILE A 2 85.23 -2.70 -67.94
N SER A 3 84.76 -1.46 -67.78
CA SER A 3 84.58 -0.68 -66.55
C SER A 3 83.58 -1.32 -65.57
N PRO A 4 83.78 -1.22 -64.23
CA PRO A 4 82.70 -1.40 -63.28
C PRO A 4 82.29 -0.08 -62.60
N ALA A 5 81.02 0.25 -62.86
CA ALA A 5 79.97 0.71 -61.95
C ALA A 5 80.33 1.54 -60.70
N ARG A 6 79.90 2.80 -60.71
CA ARG A 6 79.71 3.64 -59.51
C ARG A 6 78.40 3.24 -58.81
N HIS A 7 78.49 2.71 -57.59
CA HIS A 7 77.33 2.65 -56.68
C HIS A 7 77.12 3.99 -56.01
N ALA A 8 76.03 4.67 -56.36
CA ALA A 8 75.54 5.84 -55.65
C ALA A 8 74.95 5.39 -54.29
N LEU A 9 75.65 5.72 -53.21
CA LEU A 9 75.12 5.61 -51.84
C LEU A 9 74.04 6.68 -51.64
N CYS A 10 72.80 6.23 -51.47
CA CYS A 10 71.66 7.07 -51.08
C CYS A 10 71.84 7.54 -49.62
N PRO A 11 71.77 8.85 -49.32
CA PRO A 11 71.93 9.33 -47.95
C PRO A 11 70.70 8.98 -47.10
N PRO A 12 70.87 8.75 -45.77
CA PRO A 12 69.74 8.48 -44.89
C PRO A 12 68.86 9.73 -44.75
N LEU A 13 67.55 9.56 -44.91
CA LEU A 13 66.56 10.59 -44.57
C LEU A 13 66.63 10.84 -43.05
N ARG A 14 67.31 11.93 -42.65
CA ARG A 14 67.23 12.45 -41.28
C ARG A 14 65.75 12.77 -40.99
N ARG A 15 65.10 11.94 -40.17
CA ARG A 15 63.89 12.37 -39.45
C ARG A 15 64.29 13.57 -38.59
N ARG A 16 63.90 14.78 -39.03
CA ARG A 16 63.88 15.96 -38.17
C ARG A 16 62.92 15.64 -37.03
N GLN A 17 63.44 15.36 -35.85
CA GLN A 17 62.64 15.48 -34.64
C GLN A 17 62.28 16.97 -34.51
N GLN A 18 61.04 17.30 -34.82
CA GLN A 18 60.50 18.62 -34.51
C GLN A 18 60.34 18.68 -32.99
N ALA A 19 61.26 19.38 -32.34
CA ALA A 19 61.13 19.70 -30.92
C ALA A 19 60.16 20.87 -30.78
N PHE A 20 59.13 20.69 -29.97
CA PHE A 20 58.14 21.71 -29.63
C PHE A 20 58.81 22.87 -28.87
N THR A 21 58.36 24.10 -29.12
CA THR A 21 58.88 25.27 -28.38
C THR A 21 58.21 25.39 -27.01
N LEU A 22 58.90 26.01 -26.03
CA LEU A 22 58.33 26.25 -24.70
C LEU A 22 57.03 27.05 -24.77
N ALA A 23 56.96 28.04 -25.67
CA ALA A 23 55.76 28.84 -25.90
C ALA A 23 54.59 27.99 -26.41
N GLU A 24 54.85 27.02 -27.29
CA GLU A 24 53.83 26.11 -27.82
C GLU A 24 53.27 25.19 -26.73
N MET A 25 54.13 24.66 -25.86
CA MET A 25 53.70 23.88 -24.69
C MET A 25 52.88 24.73 -23.70
N LEU A 26 53.25 25.98 -23.48
CA LEU A 26 52.52 26.90 -22.60
C LEU A 26 51.12 27.21 -23.13
N ILE A 27 51.00 27.52 -24.42
CA ILE A 27 49.70 27.79 -25.06
C ILE A 27 48.79 26.55 -24.96
N VAL A 28 49.33 25.35 -25.21
CA VAL A 28 48.56 24.10 -25.10
C VAL A 28 48.05 23.86 -23.68
N MET A 29 48.87 24.06 -22.66
CA MET A 29 48.43 23.88 -21.26
C MET A 29 47.34 24.90 -20.87
N VAL A 30 47.47 26.16 -21.29
CA VAL A 30 46.48 27.20 -21.01
C VAL A 30 45.16 26.91 -21.73
N VAL A 31 45.21 26.57 -23.02
CA VAL A 31 44.01 26.29 -23.82
C VAL A 31 43.31 25.04 -23.33
N THR A 32 44.04 23.96 -23.02
CA THR A 32 43.42 22.74 -22.46
C THR A 32 42.79 22.99 -21.09
N GLY A 33 43.40 23.83 -20.23
CA GLY A 33 42.81 24.24 -18.96
C GLY A 33 41.48 24.97 -19.10
N ILE A 34 41.39 25.94 -20.03
CA ILE A 34 40.15 26.68 -20.30
C ILE A 34 39.06 25.75 -20.85
N ILE A 35 39.40 24.90 -21.83
CA ILE A 35 38.44 23.95 -22.42
C ILE A 35 37.95 22.96 -21.36
N ALA A 36 38.83 22.42 -20.52
CA ALA A 36 38.46 21.50 -19.44
C ALA A 36 37.50 22.16 -18.44
N ALA A 37 37.74 23.43 -18.08
CA ALA A 37 36.84 24.17 -17.19
C ALA A 37 35.45 24.40 -17.82
N VAL A 38 35.40 24.75 -19.11
CA VAL A 38 34.14 24.93 -19.85
C VAL A 38 33.37 23.61 -19.92
N VAL A 39 34.03 22.51 -20.30
CA VAL A 39 33.41 21.17 -20.36
C VAL A 39 32.88 20.74 -19.00
N ALA A 40 33.62 20.99 -17.91
CA ALA A 40 33.18 20.61 -16.56
C ALA A 40 31.84 21.27 -16.17
N ILE A 41 31.61 22.54 -16.56
CA ILE A 41 30.34 23.24 -16.30
C ILE A 41 29.20 22.61 -17.11
N PHE A 42 29.45 22.31 -18.39
CA PHE A 42 28.44 21.73 -19.28
C PHE A 42 28.06 20.28 -18.93
N VAL A 43 28.96 19.50 -18.32
CA VAL A 43 28.69 18.11 -17.91
C VAL A 43 27.91 18.05 -16.59
N ARG A 44 28.09 19.02 -15.70
CA ARG A 44 27.47 19.02 -14.38
C ARG A 44 25.93 19.11 -14.43
N ALA A 45 25.39 20.00 -15.27
CA ALA A 45 23.95 20.23 -15.32
C ALA A 45 23.15 19.00 -15.85
N PRO A 46 23.55 18.32 -16.94
CA PRO A 46 22.90 17.08 -17.37
C PRO A 46 22.95 15.96 -16.32
N MET A 47 24.07 15.81 -15.60
CA MET A 47 24.17 14.81 -14.53
C MET A 47 23.27 15.12 -13.34
N GLN A 48 23.20 16.38 -12.91
CA GLN A 48 22.27 16.80 -11.86
C GLN A 48 20.81 16.54 -12.28
N GLY A 49 20.46 16.92 -13.51
CA GLY A 49 19.13 16.64 -14.05
C GLY A 49 18.77 15.16 -14.10
N TYR A 50 19.74 14.28 -14.37
CA TYR A 50 19.55 12.83 -14.31
C TYR A 50 19.19 12.35 -12.89
N PHE A 51 19.96 12.75 -11.88
CA PHE A 51 19.70 12.36 -10.49
C PHE A 51 18.40 12.95 -9.93
N ASP A 52 18.06 14.18 -10.31
CA ASP A 52 16.80 14.81 -9.92
C ASP A 52 15.61 14.07 -10.57
N SER A 53 15.75 13.67 -11.83
CA SER A 53 14.72 12.86 -12.52
C SER A 53 14.54 11.49 -11.87
N GLU A 54 15.65 10.83 -11.48
CA GLU A 54 15.61 9.56 -10.77
C GLU A 54 14.94 9.68 -9.40
N ARG A 55 15.24 10.74 -8.65
CA ARG A 55 14.65 11.02 -7.34
C ARG A 55 13.13 11.24 -7.44
N ARG A 56 12.69 12.08 -8.38
CA ARG A 56 11.26 12.28 -8.66
C ARG A 56 10.55 10.99 -8.98
N ALA A 57 11.16 10.15 -9.82
CA ALA A 57 10.58 8.87 -10.20
C ALA A 57 10.43 7.93 -8.99
N ARG A 58 11.41 7.88 -8.09
CA ARG A 58 11.35 7.09 -6.85
C ARG A 58 10.26 7.59 -5.89
N LEU A 59 10.17 8.91 -5.68
CA LEU A 59 9.13 9.51 -4.84
C LEU A 59 7.72 9.24 -5.40
N ALA A 60 7.53 9.41 -6.71
CA ALA A 60 6.25 9.12 -7.37
C ALA A 60 5.87 7.63 -7.26
N ALA A 61 6.81 6.72 -7.52
CA ALA A 61 6.58 5.29 -7.39
C ALA A 61 6.22 4.87 -5.95
N GLY A 62 6.83 5.50 -4.94
CA GLY A 62 6.51 5.29 -3.53
C GLY A 62 5.09 5.73 -3.17
N LEU A 63 4.68 6.92 -3.65
CA LEU A 63 3.31 7.42 -3.48
C LEU A 63 2.28 6.49 -4.11
N ASP A 64 2.49 6.09 -5.37
CA ASP A 64 1.56 5.23 -6.12
C ASP A 64 1.47 3.83 -5.52
N ALA A 65 2.60 3.25 -5.10
CA ALA A 65 2.63 1.93 -4.47
C ALA A 65 1.86 1.93 -3.14
N ALA A 66 2.08 2.93 -2.29
CA ALA A 66 1.41 3.08 -1.01
C ALA A 66 -0.11 3.29 -1.19
N ALA A 67 -0.49 4.24 -2.04
CA ALA A 67 -1.89 4.60 -2.26
C ALA A 67 -2.66 3.49 -2.99
N GLY A 68 -2.04 2.86 -3.99
CA GLY A 68 -2.61 1.70 -4.69
C GLY A 68 -2.79 0.49 -3.76
N ARG A 69 -1.86 0.27 -2.82
CA ARG A 69 -2.03 -0.79 -1.81
C ARG A 69 -3.19 -0.49 -0.87
N LEU A 70 -3.27 0.74 -0.34
CA LEU A 70 -4.38 1.18 0.50
C LEU A 70 -5.72 1.04 -0.21
N GLN A 71 -5.81 1.48 -1.47
CA GLN A 71 -7.03 1.40 -2.26
C GLN A 71 -7.51 -0.05 -2.46
N ARG A 72 -6.59 -0.99 -2.70
CA ARG A 72 -6.96 -2.41 -2.84
C ARG A 72 -7.50 -2.98 -1.53
N ASP A 73 -6.88 -2.66 -0.40
CA ASP A 73 -7.36 -3.15 0.90
C ASP A 73 -8.71 -2.50 1.27
N LEU A 74 -8.89 -1.19 1.05
CA LEU A 74 -10.14 -0.48 1.35
C LEU A 74 -11.34 -0.93 0.51
N ARG A 75 -11.11 -1.39 -0.72
CA ARG A 75 -12.16 -2.00 -1.55
C ARG A 75 -12.73 -3.29 -0.94
N LEU A 76 -11.96 -3.92 -0.04
CA LEU A 76 -12.33 -5.12 0.69
C LEU A 76 -12.62 -4.80 2.18
N ALA A 77 -12.83 -3.53 2.53
CA ALA A 77 -13.23 -3.18 3.88
C ALA A 77 -14.65 -3.66 4.16
N LEU A 78 -14.87 -4.23 5.35
CA LEU A 78 -16.21 -4.55 5.83
C LEU A 78 -17.03 -3.26 5.89
N PRO A 79 -18.26 -3.25 5.36
CA PRO A 79 -19.16 -2.11 5.44
C PRO A 79 -19.21 -1.51 6.84
N ASN A 80 -19.11 -0.19 6.96
CA ASN A 80 -19.14 0.54 8.25
C ASN A 80 -18.05 0.15 9.27
N SER A 81 -16.97 -0.52 8.86
CA SER A 81 -15.84 -0.86 9.76
C SER A 81 -14.70 0.17 9.74
N VAL A 82 -14.69 1.09 8.78
CA VAL A 82 -13.59 2.06 8.68
C VAL A 82 -13.64 3.03 9.85
N ARG A 83 -12.52 3.19 10.55
CA ARG A 83 -12.34 4.16 11.64
C ARG A 83 -10.96 4.79 11.61
N VAL A 84 -10.85 6.01 12.14
CA VAL A 84 -9.61 6.76 12.21
C VAL A 84 -9.37 7.18 13.66
N ALA A 85 -8.14 6.98 14.14
CA ALA A 85 -7.68 7.46 15.43
C ALA A 85 -6.36 8.24 15.28
N GLN A 86 -6.10 9.13 16.22
CA GLN A 86 -4.83 9.86 16.30
C GLN A 86 -4.25 9.71 17.71
N ALA A 87 -2.97 9.36 17.80
CA ALA A 87 -2.25 9.25 19.06
C ALA A 87 -0.77 9.56 18.83
N GLY A 88 -0.17 10.36 19.72
CA GLY A 88 1.28 10.64 19.67
C GLY A 88 1.78 11.28 18.37
N GLY A 89 0.93 12.02 17.65
CA GLY A 89 1.28 12.61 16.34
C GLY A 89 1.19 11.64 15.15
N VAL A 90 0.76 10.39 15.39
CA VAL A 90 0.55 9.36 14.36
C VAL A 90 -0.95 9.26 14.05
N THR A 91 -1.30 9.19 12.77
CA THR A 91 -2.69 8.93 12.33
C THR A 91 -2.85 7.48 11.92
N TYR A 92 -3.87 6.81 12.47
CA TYR A 92 -4.16 5.39 12.24
C TYR A 92 -5.51 5.25 11.55
N LEU A 93 -5.51 4.71 10.32
CA LEU A 93 -6.71 4.27 9.62
C LEU A 93 -6.85 2.77 9.82
N GLU A 94 -7.94 2.33 10.43
CA GLU A 94 -8.24 0.92 10.64
C GLU A 94 -9.56 0.53 9.97
N PHE A 95 -9.62 -0.71 9.49
CA PHE A 95 -10.84 -1.35 9.03
C PHE A 95 -10.72 -2.87 9.17
N LEU A 96 -11.85 -3.56 9.11
CA LEU A 96 -11.88 -5.02 9.06
C LEU A 96 -11.85 -5.49 7.60
N LEU A 97 -10.94 -6.40 7.26
CA LEU A 97 -10.79 -6.89 5.89
C LEU A 97 -11.75 -8.07 5.64
N THR A 98 -12.54 -8.01 4.57
CA THR A 98 -13.40 -9.12 4.15
C THR A 98 -12.65 -10.05 3.20
N SER A 99 -12.74 -11.35 3.42
CA SER A 99 -12.24 -12.38 2.50
C SER A 99 -13.34 -12.98 1.61
N GLY A 100 -14.60 -12.78 1.99
CA GLY A 100 -15.75 -13.31 1.27
C GLY A 100 -17.06 -13.09 1.99
N GLY A 101 -18.07 -13.87 1.62
CA GLY A 101 -19.40 -13.82 2.22
C GLY A 101 -20.35 -14.79 1.52
N GLY A 102 -21.52 -14.99 2.11
CA GLY A 102 -22.49 -15.95 1.60
C GLY A 102 -23.91 -15.55 1.99
N ARG A 103 -24.84 -16.48 1.73
CA ARG A 103 -26.20 -16.37 2.24
C ARG A 103 -26.41 -17.40 3.33
N TYR A 104 -26.91 -16.99 4.48
CA TYR A 104 -27.30 -17.93 5.52
C TYR A 104 -28.72 -18.44 5.26
N ARG A 105 -29.04 -19.60 5.80
CA ARG A 105 -30.39 -20.14 5.81
C ARG A 105 -31.23 -19.39 6.84
N ALA A 106 -32.29 -18.71 6.38
CA ALA A 106 -33.22 -18.00 7.26
C ALA A 106 -34.48 -18.82 7.58
N GLU A 107 -34.80 -19.84 6.76
CA GLU A 107 -35.97 -20.69 6.92
C GLU A 107 -35.58 -22.16 6.69
N PRO A 108 -36.22 -23.10 7.41
CA PRO A 108 -36.04 -24.53 7.17
C PRO A 108 -36.39 -24.92 5.73
N ALA A 109 -35.77 -25.98 5.23
CA ALA A 109 -36.14 -26.57 3.95
C ALA A 109 -37.55 -27.19 4.01
N ALA A 110 -38.13 -27.47 2.84
CA ALA A 110 -39.37 -28.25 2.75
C ALA A 110 -39.17 -29.59 3.48
N GLY A 111 -39.94 -29.81 4.55
CA GLY A 111 -39.79 -30.96 5.47
C GLY A 111 -39.15 -30.64 6.82
N GLY A 112 -38.79 -29.38 7.10
CA GLY A 112 -38.30 -28.94 8.41
C GLY A 112 -36.82 -29.20 8.67
N ALA A 113 -36.07 -29.66 7.65
CA ALA A 113 -34.63 -29.89 7.74
C ALA A 113 -33.81 -28.61 7.53
N GLY A 114 -32.56 -28.61 7.98
CA GLY A 114 -31.60 -27.52 7.80
C GLY A 114 -31.43 -26.64 9.03
N ASP A 115 -30.23 -26.10 9.18
CA ASP A 115 -29.81 -25.29 10.32
C ASP A 115 -30.01 -23.80 9.99
N ILE A 116 -30.98 -23.15 10.62
CA ILE A 116 -31.23 -21.71 10.42
C ILE A 116 -30.32 -20.89 11.31
N LEU A 117 -29.89 -19.73 10.84
CA LEU A 117 -29.22 -18.77 11.72
C LEU A 117 -30.24 -18.14 12.68
N ASP A 118 -30.15 -18.43 13.98
CA ASP A 118 -31.03 -17.87 15.01
C ASP A 118 -30.53 -16.49 15.48
N PHE A 119 -31.44 -15.51 15.45
CA PHE A 119 -31.20 -14.14 15.90
C PHE A 119 -31.81 -13.87 17.30
N THR A 120 -32.59 -14.82 17.83
CA THR A 120 -33.29 -14.70 19.11
C THR A 120 -32.45 -15.19 20.28
N SER A 121 -31.60 -16.19 20.05
CA SER A 121 -30.67 -16.76 21.04
C SER A 121 -29.24 -16.81 20.51
N ALA A 122 -28.28 -17.20 21.36
CA ALA A 122 -26.90 -17.36 20.91
C ALA A 122 -26.79 -18.64 20.07
N ASP A 123 -26.39 -18.47 18.81
CA ASP A 123 -26.28 -19.58 17.87
C ASP A 123 -24.82 -19.99 17.68
N SER A 124 -24.59 -21.28 17.43
CA SER A 124 -23.27 -21.89 17.30
C SER A 124 -23.01 -22.50 15.93
N SER A 125 -24.03 -22.60 15.06
CA SER A 125 -23.86 -23.05 13.69
C SER A 125 -24.99 -22.55 12.82
N PHE A 126 -24.80 -22.54 11.51
CA PHE A 126 -25.87 -22.27 10.57
C PHE A 126 -25.53 -22.85 9.18
N ASP A 127 -26.56 -23.12 8.40
CA ASP A 127 -26.39 -23.54 7.02
C ASP A 127 -26.11 -22.36 6.08
N VAL A 128 -25.18 -22.57 5.15
CA VAL A 128 -24.86 -21.67 4.04
C VAL A 128 -25.59 -22.11 2.78
N LEU A 129 -26.28 -21.18 2.13
CA LEU A 129 -26.99 -21.40 0.88
C LEU A 129 -26.10 -21.07 -0.32
N GLY A 130 -25.91 -22.06 -1.18
CA GLY A 130 -25.04 -21.96 -2.35
C GLY A 130 -23.62 -22.48 -2.06
N PRO A 131 -22.64 -22.20 -2.93
CA PRO A 131 -21.26 -22.60 -2.66
C PRO A 131 -20.73 -21.87 -1.43
N ALA A 132 -20.22 -22.63 -0.45
CA ALA A 132 -19.58 -22.05 0.72
C ALA A 132 -18.40 -21.15 0.30
N PRO A 133 -18.27 -19.94 0.86
CA PRO A 133 -17.09 -19.11 0.61
C PRO A 133 -15.85 -19.81 1.15
N ALA A 134 -14.71 -19.57 0.50
CA ALA A 134 -13.42 -19.99 1.04
C ALA A 134 -13.17 -19.27 2.38
N ALA A 135 -13.36 -20.00 3.47
CA ALA A 135 -13.24 -19.49 4.84
C ALA A 135 -12.34 -20.40 5.67
N GLN A 136 -11.83 -19.88 6.78
CA GLN A 136 -10.91 -20.58 7.66
C GLN A 136 -11.29 -20.38 9.14
N PRO A 137 -11.02 -21.33 10.05
CA PRO A 137 -11.44 -21.26 11.46
C PRO A 137 -10.82 -20.15 12.33
N TRP A 138 -10.04 -19.23 11.77
CA TRP A 138 -9.52 -18.04 12.48
C TRP A 138 -10.19 -16.75 12.02
N GLN A 139 -11.10 -16.85 11.04
CA GLN A 139 -11.87 -15.73 10.52
C GLN A 139 -13.18 -15.59 11.31
N TYR A 140 -13.88 -14.50 11.05
CA TYR A 140 -15.11 -14.13 11.75
C TYR A 140 -16.27 -14.06 10.76
N VAL A 141 -17.45 -14.48 11.22
CA VAL A 141 -18.71 -14.20 10.56
C VAL A 141 -19.28 -12.91 11.15
N VAL A 142 -19.64 -11.99 10.26
CA VAL A 142 -20.35 -10.77 10.63
C VAL A 142 -21.65 -10.71 9.83
N VAL A 143 -22.72 -10.27 10.50
CA VAL A 143 -24.03 -10.03 9.87
C VAL A 143 -24.44 -8.59 10.15
N SER A 144 -24.83 -7.88 9.09
CA SER A 144 -25.41 -6.53 9.17
C SER A 144 -24.59 -5.52 9.99
N ASN A 145 -23.30 -5.36 9.67
CA ASN A 145 -22.47 -4.37 10.37
C ASN A 145 -22.94 -2.93 10.10
N PHE A 146 -23.38 -2.25 11.15
CA PHE A 146 -23.74 -0.82 11.10
C PHE A 146 -22.66 0.08 11.72
N GLY A 147 -21.56 -0.52 12.22
CA GLY A 147 -20.38 0.19 12.68
C GLY A 147 -20.47 0.72 14.11
N PRO A 148 -19.47 1.53 14.52
CA PRO A 148 -19.28 1.97 15.90
C PRO A 148 -20.50 2.60 16.54
N GLY A 149 -20.85 2.13 17.75
CA GLY A 149 -21.98 2.64 18.54
C GLY A 149 -23.35 2.06 18.15
N SER A 150 -23.41 1.19 17.14
CA SER A 150 -24.61 0.42 16.83
C SER A 150 -24.66 -0.90 17.64
N ALA A 151 -25.85 -1.48 17.77
CA ALA A 151 -26.01 -2.80 18.39
C ALA A 151 -25.42 -3.95 17.53
N ALA A 152 -25.07 -3.68 16.27
CA ALA A 152 -24.48 -4.62 15.33
C ALA A 152 -23.07 -4.16 14.92
N ASP A 153 -22.31 -3.64 15.89
CA ASP A 153 -20.93 -3.20 15.68
C ASP A 153 -19.97 -4.40 15.73
N ALA A 154 -19.30 -4.67 14.60
CA ALA A 154 -18.32 -5.75 14.47
C ALA A 154 -17.14 -5.61 15.44
N TYR A 155 -16.81 -4.39 15.89
CA TYR A 155 -15.78 -4.17 16.90
C TYR A 155 -16.27 -4.41 18.34
N ALA A 156 -17.59 -4.51 18.55
CA ALA A 156 -18.22 -4.63 19.86
C ALA A 156 -19.11 -5.89 19.98
N GLY A 157 -18.59 -7.03 19.53
CA GLY A 157 -19.22 -8.34 19.75
C GLY A 157 -20.09 -8.86 18.61
N ASN A 158 -20.33 -8.07 17.55
CA ASN A 158 -21.04 -8.52 16.34
C ASN A 158 -20.11 -9.25 15.34
N ALA A 159 -19.13 -10.00 15.84
CA ALA A 159 -18.18 -10.77 15.05
C ALA A 159 -17.96 -12.15 15.70
N ALA A 160 -18.53 -13.19 15.12
CA ALA A 160 -18.47 -14.54 15.64
C ALA A 160 -17.29 -15.29 15.02
N ALA A 161 -16.33 -15.76 15.82
CA ALA A 161 -15.21 -16.54 15.30
C ALA A 161 -15.72 -17.85 14.67
N LEU A 162 -15.23 -18.19 13.48
CA LEU A 162 -15.50 -19.49 12.86
C LEU A 162 -14.82 -20.60 13.67
N THR A 163 -15.51 -21.70 13.91
CA THR A 163 -14.97 -22.87 14.61
C THR A 163 -14.87 -24.07 13.67
N ALA A 164 -15.72 -24.14 12.65
CA ALA A 164 -15.71 -25.16 11.60
C ALA A 164 -16.22 -24.59 10.28
N VAL A 165 -15.65 -25.05 9.16
CA VAL A 165 -16.06 -24.63 7.80
C VAL A 165 -16.41 -25.90 7.01
N GLY A 166 -17.70 -26.21 6.96
CA GLY A 166 -18.24 -27.31 6.15
C GLY A 166 -18.70 -26.84 4.76
N ALA A 167 -19.04 -27.79 3.89
CA ALA A 167 -19.50 -27.48 2.54
C ALA A 167 -20.84 -26.71 2.49
N THR A 168 -21.71 -26.96 3.47
CA THR A 168 -23.04 -26.34 3.57
C THR A 168 -23.38 -25.85 4.97
N ASN A 169 -22.52 -26.07 5.97
CA ASN A 169 -22.76 -25.68 7.36
C ASN A 169 -21.48 -25.06 7.94
N PHE A 170 -21.64 -23.92 8.60
CA PHE A 170 -20.56 -23.20 9.26
C PHE A 170 -20.77 -23.29 10.77
N GLY A 171 -19.73 -23.68 11.50
CA GLY A 171 -19.68 -23.57 12.94
C GLY A 171 -19.10 -22.22 13.35
N ILE A 172 -19.70 -21.58 14.36
CA ILE A 172 -19.26 -20.32 14.94
C ILE A 172 -19.16 -20.41 16.46
N ALA A 173 -18.38 -19.54 17.07
CA ALA A 173 -18.44 -19.28 18.50
C ALA A 173 -19.86 -18.80 18.84
N ALA A 174 -20.43 -19.35 19.92
CA ALA A 174 -21.81 -19.06 20.32
C ALA A 174 -22.06 -17.55 20.42
N THR A 175 -22.82 -17.00 19.47
CA THR A 175 -23.00 -15.56 19.29
C THR A 175 -24.46 -15.26 18.93
N ARG A 176 -25.04 -14.23 19.55
CA ARG A 176 -26.36 -13.73 19.16
C ARG A 176 -26.21 -12.50 18.28
N PHE A 177 -26.42 -12.65 16.98
CA PHE A 177 -26.51 -11.51 16.07
C PHE A 177 -27.80 -10.73 16.37
N VAL A 178 -27.69 -9.42 16.53
CA VAL A 178 -28.84 -8.58 16.95
C VAL A 178 -29.71 -8.17 15.77
N LEU A 179 -29.16 -8.13 14.55
CA LEU A 179 -29.84 -7.69 13.35
C LEU A 179 -29.65 -8.71 12.22
N ALA A 180 -30.77 -9.16 11.65
CA ALA A 180 -30.78 -9.97 10.45
C ALA A 180 -30.54 -9.12 9.20
N SER A 181 -29.88 -9.72 8.21
CA SER A 181 -29.69 -9.11 6.90
C SER A 181 -30.97 -9.23 6.08
N SER A 182 -31.44 -8.12 5.48
CA SER A 182 -32.63 -8.13 4.61
C SER A 182 -32.49 -9.02 3.37
N ALA A 183 -31.26 -9.37 2.99
CA ALA A 183 -30.96 -10.27 1.87
C ALA A 183 -30.46 -11.65 2.33
N ASN A 184 -30.54 -11.94 3.64
CA ASN A 184 -30.00 -13.11 4.31
C ASN A 184 -28.51 -13.31 4.02
N ARG A 185 -27.72 -12.24 4.05
CA ARG A 185 -26.27 -12.25 3.76
C ARG A 185 -25.44 -12.17 5.03
N PHE A 186 -24.27 -12.79 4.98
CA PHE A 186 -23.21 -12.64 5.96
C PHE A 186 -21.88 -12.36 5.25
N GLN A 187 -20.94 -11.73 5.96
CA GLN A 187 -19.57 -11.51 5.52
C GLN A 187 -18.62 -12.40 6.31
N VAL A 188 -17.56 -12.88 5.63
CA VAL A 188 -16.41 -13.52 6.26
C VAL A 188 -15.29 -12.48 6.34
N VAL A 189 -14.79 -12.28 7.55
CA VAL A 189 -13.89 -11.20 7.92
C VAL A 189 -12.62 -11.77 8.51
N GLU A 190 -11.47 -11.21 8.13
CA GLU A 190 -10.18 -11.54 8.69
C GLU A 190 -9.88 -10.71 9.95
N THR A 191 -8.59 -10.57 10.28
CA THR A 191 -8.14 -9.63 11.31
C THR A 191 -8.17 -8.19 10.82
N PRO A 192 -8.17 -7.19 11.72
CA PRO A 192 -8.13 -5.79 11.32
C PRO A 192 -6.84 -5.44 10.57
N VAL A 193 -6.93 -4.48 9.67
CA VAL A 193 -5.80 -3.87 8.97
C VAL A 193 -5.70 -2.42 9.41
N THR A 194 -4.52 -2.00 9.88
CA THR A 194 -4.25 -0.59 10.22
C THR A 194 -3.14 -0.02 9.36
N TYR A 195 -3.38 1.16 8.79
CA TYR A 195 -2.35 2.01 8.21
C TYR A 195 -1.95 3.06 9.24
N ALA A 196 -0.72 3.00 9.72
CA ALA A 196 -0.16 3.97 10.65
C ALA A 196 0.75 4.93 9.88
N CYS A 197 0.39 6.21 9.90
CA CYS A 197 1.20 7.23 9.26
C CYS A 197 1.89 8.11 10.31
N ASP A 198 3.22 8.02 10.31
CA ASP A 198 4.10 8.62 11.30
C ASP A 198 5.13 9.53 10.59
N PRO A 199 4.83 10.84 10.47
CA PRO A 199 5.76 11.81 9.91
C PRO A 199 7.01 12.02 10.77
N ALA A 200 6.95 11.77 12.09
CA ALA A 200 8.12 11.94 12.97
C ALA A 200 9.16 10.84 12.73
N ALA A 201 8.71 9.61 12.48
CA ALA A 201 9.56 8.51 12.03
C ALA A 201 9.77 8.49 10.49
N ALA A 202 9.15 9.41 9.75
CA ALA A 202 9.11 9.45 8.29
C ALA A 202 8.66 8.14 7.62
N THR A 203 7.66 7.45 8.21
CA THR A 203 7.17 6.17 7.67
C THR A 203 5.65 6.09 7.55
N LEU A 204 5.20 5.31 6.57
CA LEU A 204 3.86 4.77 6.48
C LEU A 204 3.96 3.24 6.60
N ARG A 205 3.27 2.67 7.59
CA ARG A 205 3.29 1.24 7.88
C ARG A 205 1.90 0.62 7.82
N ARG A 206 1.82 -0.64 7.38
CA ARG A 206 0.61 -1.47 7.37
C ARG A 206 0.71 -2.59 8.39
N TYR A 207 -0.17 -2.58 9.37
CA TYR A 207 -0.33 -3.58 10.40
C TYR A 207 -1.47 -4.54 10.04
N SER A 208 -1.32 -5.81 10.38
CA SER A 208 -2.33 -6.85 10.22
C SER A 208 -2.03 -8.02 11.17
N GLY A 209 -2.98 -8.93 11.38
CA GLY A 209 -2.76 -10.12 12.19
C GLY A 209 -2.85 -9.87 13.71
N TYR A 210 -3.60 -8.86 14.13
CA TYR A 210 -3.91 -8.58 15.53
C TYR A 210 -5.41 -8.79 15.81
N ALA A 211 -5.80 -8.86 17.08
CA ALA A 211 -7.18 -9.14 17.45
C ALA A 211 -8.13 -7.96 17.15
N ILE A 212 -9.40 -8.27 16.87
CA ILE A 212 -10.47 -7.28 16.82
C ILE A 212 -10.67 -6.73 18.23
N ALA A 213 -10.65 -5.41 18.38
CA ALA A 213 -10.81 -4.73 19.67
C ALA A 213 -11.82 -3.58 19.56
N ALA A 214 -12.64 -3.40 20.61
CA ALA A 214 -13.62 -2.32 20.68
C ALA A 214 -12.97 -0.94 20.55
N VAL A 215 -11.84 -0.73 21.23
CA VAL A 215 -11.01 0.47 21.08
C VAL A 215 -9.92 0.21 20.05
N GLN A 216 -9.76 1.14 19.10
CA GLN A 216 -8.72 1.06 18.08
C GLN A 216 -7.32 1.06 18.73
N PRO A 217 -6.49 0.03 18.53
CA PRO A 217 -5.13 0.00 19.05
C PRO A 217 -4.22 1.06 18.40
N THR A 218 -3.57 1.89 19.20
CA THR A 218 -2.63 2.93 18.74
C THR A 218 -1.34 2.93 19.59
N PRO A 219 -0.25 2.24 19.18
CA PRO A 219 -0.12 1.46 17.95
C PRO A 219 -0.76 0.07 18.04
N PRO A 220 -1.08 -0.58 16.91
CA PRO A 220 -1.45 -1.98 16.86
C PRO A 220 -0.31 -2.91 17.29
N ALA A 221 -0.67 -4.13 17.71
CA ALA A 221 0.30 -5.17 18.02
C ALA A 221 1.12 -5.57 16.77
N GLY A 222 2.39 -5.90 16.98
CA GLY A 222 3.33 -6.26 15.91
C GLY A 222 4.16 -5.07 15.39
N SER A 223 4.98 -5.31 14.37
CA SER A 223 5.90 -4.31 13.80
C SER A 223 5.38 -3.57 12.57
N GLY A 224 4.38 -4.15 11.89
CA GLY A 224 3.85 -3.64 10.63
C GLY A 224 4.84 -3.75 9.45
N ALA A 225 4.30 -3.88 8.24
CA ALA A 225 5.08 -3.82 7.01
C ALA A 225 5.30 -2.36 6.59
N LEU A 226 6.54 -2.00 6.25
CA LEU A 226 6.88 -0.68 5.74
C LEU A 226 6.34 -0.52 4.31
N LEU A 227 5.52 0.51 4.07
CA LEU A 227 4.96 0.81 2.75
C LEU A 227 5.63 2.01 2.07
N ALA A 228 5.97 3.04 2.85
CA ALA A 228 6.71 4.19 2.36
C ALA A 228 7.66 4.71 3.44
N THR A 229 8.81 5.21 3.00
CA THR A 229 9.77 6.00 3.78
C THR A 229 9.72 7.46 3.31
N GLN A 230 10.46 8.34 3.99
CA GLN A 230 10.54 9.76 3.64
C GLN A 230 9.20 10.49 3.74
N VAL A 231 8.26 9.97 4.54
CA VAL A 231 6.96 10.58 4.74
C VAL A 231 7.14 11.90 5.49
N SER A 232 6.87 13.03 4.85
CA SER A 232 6.98 14.35 5.45
C SER A 232 5.65 14.88 5.99
N ALA A 233 4.55 14.45 5.40
CA ALA A 233 3.20 14.73 5.89
C ALA A 233 2.22 13.67 5.41
N CYS A 234 1.21 13.40 6.21
CA CYS A 234 0.11 12.54 5.80
C CYS A 234 -1.12 12.70 6.70
N SER A 235 -2.28 12.36 6.15
CA SER A 235 -3.52 12.30 6.91
C SER A 235 -4.50 11.30 6.29
N PHE A 236 -5.37 10.80 7.15
CA PHE A 236 -6.53 10.00 6.77
C PHE A 236 -7.78 10.71 7.25
N THR A 237 -8.77 10.84 6.37
CA THR A 237 -10.10 11.33 6.73
C THR A 237 -11.13 10.31 6.28
N TYR A 238 -12.08 10.00 7.14
CA TYR A 238 -13.20 9.12 6.82
C TYR A 238 -14.49 9.93 6.85
N ASP A 239 -15.16 9.99 5.72
CA ASP A 239 -16.50 10.54 5.58
C ASP A 239 -17.48 9.39 5.37
N ALA A 240 -18.22 9.06 6.43
CA ALA A 240 -19.24 8.01 6.42
C ALA A 240 -20.46 8.36 5.54
N ASN A 241 -20.58 9.62 5.08
CA ASN A 241 -21.70 10.20 4.34
C ASN A 241 -23.07 9.68 4.79
N PRO A 242 -23.63 10.20 5.90
CA PRO A 242 -24.88 9.71 6.47
C PRO A 242 -26.10 9.88 5.54
N ALA A 243 -26.01 10.75 4.53
CA ALA A 243 -27.04 10.94 3.51
C ALA A 243 -26.99 9.84 2.44
N ALA A 244 -25.80 9.46 1.99
CA ALA A 244 -25.58 8.40 1.02
C ALA A 244 -25.31 7.06 1.71
N ARG A 245 -26.16 6.66 2.68
CA ARG A 245 -26.08 5.51 3.64
C ARG A 245 -25.39 4.19 3.20
N ARG A 246 -25.12 3.99 1.91
CA ARG A 246 -24.47 2.82 1.30
C ARG A 246 -23.07 3.11 0.74
N MET A 247 -22.60 4.35 0.79
CA MET A 247 -21.31 4.78 0.26
C MET A 247 -20.63 5.70 1.27
N ALA A 248 -19.36 5.42 1.53
CA ALA A 248 -18.48 6.29 2.28
C ALA A 248 -17.22 6.57 1.47
N SER A 249 -16.43 7.54 1.92
CA SER A 249 -15.12 7.80 1.31
C SER A 249 -14.02 7.96 2.34
N VAL A 250 -12.84 7.48 1.99
CA VAL A 250 -11.61 7.71 2.73
C VAL A 250 -10.72 8.60 1.87
N ALA A 251 -10.30 9.74 2.40
CA ALA A 251 -9.31 10.58 1.75
C ALA A 251 -7.93 10.34 2.40
N LEU A 252 -6.97 10.01 1.55
CA LEU A 252 -5.54 9.95 1.86
C LEU A 252 -4.87 11.22 1.33
N GLN A 253 -4.13 11.91 2.21
CA GLN A 253 -3.08 12.84 1.81
C GLN A 253 -1.74 12.21 2.20
N LEU A 254 -0.79 12.18 1.28
CA LEU A 254 0.55 11.64 1.51
C LEU A 254 1.58 12.51 0.81
N ALA A 255 2.60 12.96 1.53
CA ALA A 255 3.73 13.69 0.99
C ALA A 255 5.03 12.97 1.34
N LEU A 256 5.90 12.80 0.34
CA LEU A 256 7.24 12.24 0.49
C LEU A 256 8.29 13.31 0.17
N THR A 257 9.33 13.42 1.00
CA THR A 257 10.40 14.41 0.83
C THR A 257 11.78 13.76 0.84
N GLU A 258 12.54 13.94 -0.24
CA GLU A 258 13.92 13.47 -0.34
C GLU A 258 14.81 14.55 -0.97
N GLY A 259 15.98 14.83 -0.37
CA GLY A 259 16.94 15.78 -0.94
C GLY A 259 16.42 17.22 -1.08
N GLY A 260 15.44 17.62 -0.26
CA GLY A 260 14.79 18.94 -0.33
C GLY A 260 13.64 19.01 -1.34
N GLU A 261 13.42 17.96 -2.13
CA GLU A 261 12.29 17.84 -3.05
C GLU A 261 11.12 17.15 -2.36
N THR A 262 9.91 17.67 -2.55
CA THR A 262 8.68 17.11 -1.99
C THR A 262 7.68 16.83 -3.09
N LEU A 263 7.14 15.61 -3.13
CA LEU A 263 5.97 15.25 -3.93
C LEU A 263 4.82 14.89 -3.01
N ALA A 264 3.61 15.32 -3.37
CA ALA A 264 2.40 15.04 -2.62
C ALA A 264 1.33 14.41 -3.52
N LEU A 265 0.58 13.48 -2.93
CA LEU A 265 -0.56 12.81 -3.52
C LEU A 265 -1.79 13.05 -2.65
N PHE A 266 -2.91 13.35 -3.31
CA PHE A 266 -4.24 13.29 -2.72
C PHE A 266 -5.03 12.20 -3.43
N GLN A 267 -5.65 11.31 -2.67
CA GLN A 267 -6.53 10.29 -3.23
C GLN A 267 -7.77 10.07 -2.38
N GLN A 268 -8.94 10.13 -3.01
CA GLN A 268 -10.21 9.79 -2.41
C GLN A 268 -10.66 8.41 -2.87
N ILE A 269 -10.90 7.51 -1.92
CA ILE A 269 -11.23 6.11 -2.14
C ILE A 269 -12.65 5.89 -1.64
N HIS A 270 -13.52 5.45 -2.55
CA HIS A 270 -14.90 5.10 -2.19
C HIS A 270 -14.94 3.71 -1.56
N VAL A 271 -15.72 3.57 -0.50
CA VAL A 271 -15.93 2.33 0.26
C VAL A 271 -17.42 1.99 0.24
N SER A 272 -17.75 0.71 0.05
CA SER A 272 -19.12 0.23 0.12
C SER A 272 -19.55 0.10 1.58
N ASN A 273 -20.60 0.81 1.97
CA ASN A 273 -21.24 0.71 3.28
C ASN A 273 -22.57 -0.05 3.22
N GLN A 274 -22.76 -0.90 2.20
CA GLN A 274 -23.91 -1.78 2.10
C GLN A 274 -23.68 -3.09 2.89
N PRO A 275 -24.37 -3.29 4.04
CA PRO A 275 -24.23 -4.49 4.86
C PRO A 275 -24.92 -5.72 4.26
#